data_AF-A0A957UII9-F1
#
_entry.id   AF-A0A957UII9-F1
#
_cell.length_a   1.000
_cell.length_b   1.000
_cell.length_c   1.000
_cell.angle_alpha   90.00
_cell.angle_beta   90.00
_cell.angle_gamma   90.00
#
_symmetry.space_group_name_H-M   'P 1'
#
loop_
_entity.id
_entity.type
_entity.pdbx_description
1 polymer ?
#
loop_
_entity_poly.entity_id
_entity_poly.type
_entity_poly.pdbx_seq_one_letter_code
_entity_poly.pdbx_strand_id
1 'polypeptide(L)'
;MNKNDGLIVILGAPNDDVGQLSPMAQGRIALGYTLHRERTWPLLLTGGFGDHFNRTAWPHAHYLHQWLLAHGVLSDAILPFVLSRHTGEDASLARPLVEEAQVRQLLVVTSDFHVA
;
A
#
# COMPACT_ATOMS: atom_id res chain seq x y z
N MET A 1 3.76 13.53 17.99
CA MET A 1 2.84 13.67 16.84
C MET A 1 1.62 12.83 17.11
N ASN A 2 0.43 13.34 16.82
CA ASN A 2 -0.80 12.60 17.04
C ASN A 2 -0.94 11.53 15.95
N LYS A 3 -1.32 10.31 16.33
CA LYS A 3 -1.61 9.20 15.39
C LYS A 3 -2.71 9.53 14.35
N ASN A 4 -3.43 10.64 14.52
CA ASN A 4 -4.59 11.03 13.69
C ASN A 4 -4.27 12.12 12.64
N ASP A 5 -3.01 12.50 12.45
CA ASP A 5 -2.66 13.59 11.50
C ASP A 5 -2.84 13.16 10.04
N GLY A 6 -2.55 11.90 9.69
CA GLY A 6 -2.75 11.42 8.33
C GLY A 6 -2.52 9.93 8.12
N LEU A 7 -2.86 9.45 6.93
CA LEU A 7 -2.69 8.05 6.49
C LEU A 7 -2.07 8.03 5.09
N ILE A 8 -1.16 7.09 4.86
CA ILE A 8 -0.55 6.86 3.54
C ILE A 8 -1.11 5.54 2.99
N VAL A 9 -1.84 5.61 1.87
CA VAL A 9 -2.38 4.44 1.17
C VAL A 9 -1.50 4.13 -0.04
N ILE A 10 -0.98 2.91 -0.12
CA ILE A 10 -0.18 2.46 -1.26
C ILE A 10 -1.03 1.56 -2.14
N LEU A 11 -1.31 2.02 -3.37
CA LEU A 11 -2.13 1.29 -4.33
C LEU A 11 -1.36 0.10 -4.92
N GLY A 12 -2.04 -1.02 -5.06
CA GLY A 12 -1.45 -2.28 -5.52
C GLY A 12 -0.98 -2.21 -6.97
N ALA A 13 0.13 -2.88 -7.25
CA ALA A 13 0.68 -3.04 -8.59
C ALA A 13 1.05 -4.51 -8.83
N PRO A 14 1.23 -4.97 -10.09
CA PRO A 14 1.50 -6.37 -10.32
C PRO A 14 2.82 -6.85 -9.69
N ASN A 15 2.85 -8.13 -9.35
CA ASN A 15 4.07 -8.91 -9.07
C ASN A 15 4.25 -9.97 -10.16
N ASP A 16 5.44 -10.55 -10.28
CA ASP A 16 5.63 -11.76 -11.07
C ASP A 16 5.13 -13.02 -10.33
N ASP A 17 5.19 -14.16 -11.02
CA ASP A 17 4.71 -15.46 -10.52
C ASP A 17 5.51 -15.99 -9.31
N VAL A 18 6.64 -15.37 -8.94
CA VAL A 18 7.43 -15.73 -7.75
C VAL A 18 7.38 -14.67 -6.64
N GLY A 19 6.61 -13.59 -6.84
CA GLY A 19 6.39 -12.55 -5.85
C GLY A 19 7.40 -11.41 -5.91
N GLN A 20 8.20 -11.30 -6.97
CA GLN A 20 9.02 -10.13 -7.19
C GLN A 20 8.13 -8.94 -7.56
N LEU A 21 8.27 -7.86 -6.80
CA LEU A 21 7.58 -6.60 -7.05
C LEU A 21 7.98 -6.05 -8.43
N SER A 22 6.99 -5.72 -9.26
CA SER A 22 7.25 -5.02 -10.52
C SER A 22 7.97 -3.67 -10.30
N PRO A 23 8.64 -3.08 -11.31
CA PRO A 23 9.24 -1.75 -11.18
C PRO A 23 8.23 -0.68 -10.70
N MET A 24 6.97 -0.83 -11.11
CA MET A 24 5.87 0.03 -10.67
C MET A 24 5.59 -0.14 -9.18
N ALA A 25 5.47 -1.38 -8.70
CA ALA A 25 5.30 -1.67 -7.28
C ALA A 25 6.48 -1.16 -6.43
N GLN A 26 7.71 -1.34 -6.93
CA GLN A 26 8.93 -0.85 -6.30
C GLN A 26 8.96 0.68 -6.17
N GLY A 27 8.56 1.39 -7.23
CA GLY A 27 8.45 2.85 -7.20
C GLY A 27 7.43 3.34 -6.17
N ARG A 28 6.25 2.70 -6.11
CA ARG A 28 5.19 3.05 -5.15
C ARG A 28 5.61 2.79 -3.71
N ILE A 29 6.20 1.63 -3.42
CA ILE A 29 6.62 1.31 -2.05
C ILE A 29 7.77 2.19 -1.58
N ALA A 30 8.71 2.54 -2.47
CA ALA A 30 9.80 3.46 -2.16
C ALA A 30 9.31 4.88 -1.84
N LEU A 31 8.34 5.39 -2.61
CA LEU A 31 7.71 6.68 -2.33
C LEU A 31 6.91 6.65 -1.01
N GLY A 32 6.09 5.62 -0.82
CA GLY A 32 5.33 5.44 0.42
C GLY A 32 6.23 5.35 1.66
N TYR A 33 7.36 4.65 1.56
CA TYR A 33 8.38 4.58 2.60
C TYR A 33 9.01 5.94 2.91
N THR A 34 9.38 6.70 1.88
CA THR A 34 9.92 8.06 2.04
C THR A 34 8.91 8.96 2.76
N LEU A 35 7.65 8.97 2.32
CA LEU A 35 6.58 9.74 2.95
C LEU A 35 6.34 9.30 4.41
N HIS A 36 6.36 8.00 4.68
CA HIS A 36 6.25 7.47 6.05
C HIS A 36 7.39 7.98 6.93
N ARG A 37 8.62 7.98 6.44
CA ARG A 37 9.77 8.49 7.21
C ARG A 37 9.68 9.98 7.51
N GLU A 38 9.15 10.77 6.59
CA GLU A 38 8.99 12.21 6.77
C GLU A 38 7.84 12.57 7.70
N ARG A 39 6.73 11.82 7.64
CA ARG A 39 5.47 12.14 8.33
C ARG A 39 5.23 11.30 9.58
N THR A 40 5.89 10.15 9.69
CA THR A 40 5.62 9.08 10.69
C THR A 40 4.16 8.60 10.71
N TRP A 41 3.46 8.75 9.58
CA TRP A 41 2.06 8.33 9.44
C TRP A 41 1.95 6.84 9.16
N PRO A 42 0.89 6.17 9.64
CA PRO A 42 0.67 4.76 9.32
C PRO A 42 0.52 4.52 7.81
N LEU A 43 0.78 3.28 7.41
CA LEU A 43 0.72 2.79 6.04
C LEU A 43 -0.44 1.82 5.88
N LEU A 44 -1.27 2.03 4.87
CA LEU A 44 -2.30 1.09 4.43
C LEU A 44 -1.89 0.50 3.08
N LEU A 45 -1.65 -0.81 3.07
CA LEU A 45 -1.21 -1.54 1.88
C LEU A 45 -2.41 -2.20 1.22
N THR A 46 -2.56 -1.99 -0.08
CA THR A 46 -3.59 -2.62 -0.89
C THR A 46 -2.98 -3.64 -1.85
N GLY A 47 -3.80 -4.55 -2.36
CA GLY A 47 -3.41 -5.56 -3.34
C GLY A 47 -3.48 -6.99 -2.79
N GLY A 48 -4.27 -7.80 -3.47
CA GLY A 48 -4.55 -9.21 -3.22
C GLY A 48 -3.99 -10.07 -4.35
N PHE A 49 -4.86 -10.78 -5.06
CA PHE A 49 -4.53 -11.80 -6.06
C PHE A 49 -5.19 -11.49 -7.42
N GLY A 50 -4.68 -12.06 -8.50
CA GLY A 50 -5.32 -12.01 -9.83
C GLY A 50 -4.42 -12.49 -10.96
N ASP A 51 -5.01 -13.03 -12.03
CA ASP A 51 -4.28 -13.65 -13.16
C ASP A 51 -3.33 -12.70 -13.89
N HIS A 52 -3.64 -11.41 -13.90
CA HIS A 52 -2.80 -10.36 -14.50
C HIS A 52 -2.21 -9.41 -13.46
N PHE A 53 -2.25 -9.79 -12.18
CA PHE A 53 -1.85 -8.95 -11.06
C PHE A 53 -0.90 -9.66 -10.10
N ASN A 54 -1.33 -10.75 -9.48
CA ASN A 54 -0.52 -11.52 -8.54
C ASN A 54 -1.04 -12.95 -8.45
N ARG A 55 -0.28 -13.91 -8.98
CA ARG A 55 -0.62 -15.34 -9.04
C ARG A 55 0.10 -16.18 -7.98
N THR A 56 0.75 -15.52 -7.03
CA THR A 56 1.52 -16.17 -5.98
C THR A 56 0.62 -16.70 -4.85
N ALA A 57 1.24 -17.38 -3.87
CA ALA A 57 0.54 -17.90 -2.69
C ALA A 57 0.16 -16.81 -1.66
N TRP A 58 0.76 -15.62 -1.74
CA TRP A 58 0.54 -14.53 -0.78
C TRP A 58 -0.04 -13.31 -1.48
N PRO A 59 -0.85 -12.47 -0.81
CA PRO A 59 -1.41 -11.28 -1.44
C PRO A 59 -0.30 -10.28 -1.77
N HIS A 60 -0.51 -9.40 -2.77
CA HIS A 60 0.48 -8.40 -3.17
C HIS A 60 0.96 -7.55 -1.98
N ALA A 61 0.02 -7.13 -1.12
CA ALA A 61 0.30 -6.37 0.10
C ALA A 61 1.29 -7.07 1.06
N HIS A 62 1.37 -8.40 1.05
CA HIS A 62 2.35 -9.15 1.83
C HIS A 62 3.79 -8.85 1.40
N TYR A 63 4.04 -8.79 0.10
CA TYR A 63 5.37 -8.52 -0.44
C TYR A 63 5.79 -7.07 -0.20
N LEU A 64 4.84 -6.13 -0.28
CA LEU A 64 5.06 -4.73 0.13
C LEU A 64 5.41 -4.63 1.62
N HIS A 65 4.68 -5.36 2.47
CA HIS A 65 4.93 -5.42 3.91
C HIS A 65 6.32 -5.99 4.22
N GLN A 66 6.72 -7.10 3.60
CA GLN A 66 8.06 -7.68 3.74
C GLN A 66 9.15 -6.69 3.34
N TRP A 67 8.94 -5.95 2.23
CA TRP A 67 9.86 -4.92 1.80
C TRP A 67 10.00 -3.83 2.86
N LEU A 68 8.88 -3.32 3.42
CA LEU A 68 8.91 -2.28 4.45
C LEU A 68 9.60 -2.72 5.74
N LEU A 69 9.33 -3.94 6.21
CA LEU A 69 10.00 -4.50 7.39
C LEU A 69 11.51 -4.63 7.17
N ALA A 70 11.92 -5.10 5.98
CA ALA A 70 13.34 -5.19 5.62
C ALA A 70 14.03 -3.80 5.59
N HIS A 71 13.26 -2.72 5.40
CA HIS A 71 13.74 -1.33 5.44
C HIS A 71 13.54 -0.65 6.80
N GLY A 72 13.20 -1.41 7.85
CA GLY A 72 13.14 -0.93 9.23
C GLY A 72 11.84 -0.23 9.63
N VAL A 73 10.78 -0.33 8.81
CA VAL A 73 9.44 0.10 9.22
C VAL A 73 8.92 -0.85 10.28
N LEU A 74 8.37 -0.30 11.37
CA LEU A 74 7.78 -1.09 12.44
C LEU A 74 6.47 -1.72 11.96
N SER A 75 6.22 -2.97 12.36
CA SER A 75 5.00 -3.69 11.96
C SER A 75 3.72 -3.00 12.46
N ASP A 76 3.77 -2.31 13.61
CA ASP A 76 2.64 -1.58 14.18
C ASP A 76 2.35 -0.24 13.47
N ALA A 77 3.25 0.20 12.57
CA ALA A 77 3.01 1.32 11.66
C ALA A 77 2.28 0.90 10.38
N ILE A 78 2.09 -0.40 10.15
CA ILE A 78 1.40 -0.93 8.97
C ILE A 78 0.03 -1.46 9.39
N LEU A 79 -1.02 -0.89 8.81
CA LEU A 79 -2.41 -1.28 9.07
C LEU A 79 -2.75 -2.63 8.40
N PRO A 80 -3.85 -3.29 8.82
CA PRO A 80 -4.33 -4.49 8.15
C PRO A 80 -4.48 -4.32 6.63
N PHE A 81 -4.12 -5.35 5.87
CA PHE A 81 -4.11 -5.28 4.40
C PHE A 81 -5.52 -5.16 3.83
N VAL A 82 -5.62 -4.43 2.72
CA VAL A 82 -6.82 -4.39 1.89
C VAL A 82 -6.60 -5.29 0.69
N LEU A 83 -7.32 -6.41 0.63
CA LEU A 83 -7.18 -7.38 -0.45
C LEU A 83 -8.03 -6.98 -1.66
N SER A 84 -7.37 -6.46 -2.68
CA SER A 84 -7.97 -5.90 -3.90
C SER A 84 -7.32 -6.48 -5.16
N ARG A 85 -8.02 -6.49 -6.29
CA ARG A 85 -7.54 -7.13 -7.53
C ARG A 85 -7.07 -6.14 -8.57
N HIS A 86 -7.48 -4.88 -8.43
CA HIS A 86 -7.15 -3.78 -9.35
C HIS A 86 -7.38 -2.43 -8.66
N THR A 87 -6.89 -1.35 -9.28
CA THR A 87 -6.87 -0.01 -8.69
C THR A 87 -8.25 0.53 -8.27
N GLY A 88 -9.30 0.25 -9.03
CA GLY A 88 -10.66 0.62 -8.63
C GLY A 88 -11.14 -0.06 -7.34
N GLU A 89 -10.70 -1.29 -7.09
CA GLU A 89 -10.96 -2.01 -5.84
C GLU A 89 -10.08 -1.50 -4.71
N ASP A 90 -8.81 -1.14 -4.97
CA ASP A 90 -7.94 -0.55 -3.96
C ASP A 90 -8.64 0.65 -3.29
N ALA A 91 -9.16 1.57 -4.09
CA ALA A 91 -9.84 2.78 -3.60
C ALA A 91 -11.15 2.45 -2.86
N SER A 92 -11.98 1.59 -3.45
CA SER A 92 -13.30 1.27 -2.90
C SER A 92 -13.22 0.48 -1.59
N LEU A 93 -12.30 -0.48 -1.50
CA LEU A 93 -12.13 -1.35 -0.33
C LEU A 93 -11.29 -0.70 0.76
N ALA A 94 -10.40 0.25 0.44
CA ALA A 94 -9.67 1.01 1.45
C ALA A 94 -10.58 2.03 2.16
N ARG A 95 -11.63 2.51 1.49
CA ARG A 95 -12.50 3.59 1.99
C ARG A 95 -13.02 3.38 3.42
N PRO A 96 -13.58 2.23 3.81
CA PRO A 96 -14.07 2.05 5.18
C PRO A 96 -12.98 2.18 6.24
N LEU A 97 -11.76 1.68 5.95
CA LEU A 97 -10.62 1.77 6.87
C LEU A 97 -10.10 3.20 6.96
N VAL A 98 -10.10 3.94 5.85
CA VAL A 98 -9.73 5.37 5.83
C VAL A 98 -10.74 6.19 6.65
N GLU A 99 -12.03 5.92 6.49
CA GLU A 99 -13.11 6.58 7.25
C GLU A 99 -13.03 6.26 8.74
N GLU A 100 -12.77 5.00 9.11
CA GLU A 100 -12.56 4.55 10.49
C GLU A 100 -11.32 5.18 11.14
N ALA A 101 -10.25 5.40 10.37
CA ALA A 101 -9.03 6.03 10.88
C ALA A 101 -9.23 7.51 11.27
N GLN A 102 -10.31 8.16 10.81
CA GLN A 102 -10.67 9.55 11.11
C GLN A 102 -9.49 10.54 10.97
N VAL A 103 -8.64 10.31 9.96
CA VAL A 103 -7.46 11.12 9.71
C VAL A 103 -7.80 12.43 9.01
N ARG A 104 -6.99 13.46 9.23
CA ARG A 104 -7.18 14.78 8.60
C ARG A 104 -6.67 14.84 7.16
N GLN A 105 -5.70 14.01 6.83
CA GLN A 105 -5.04 14.00 5.52
C GLN A 105 -4.86 12.56 5.04
N LEU A 106 -5.06 12.39 3.74
CA LEU A 106 -4.84 11.12 3.05
C LEU A 106 -3.83 11.35 1.94
N LEU A 107 -2.74 10.59 1.93
CA LEU A 107 -1.81 10.52 0.81
C LEU A 107 -2.03 9.20 0.09
N VAL A 108 -2.37 9.26 -1.19
CA VAL A 108 -2.55 8.07 -2.03
C VAL A 108 -1.36 7.96 -2.97
N VAL A 109 -0.61 6.87 -2.84
CA VAL A 109 0.55 6.57 -3.68
C VAL A 109 0.11 5.63 -4.80
N THR A 110 0.11 6.16 -6.03
CA THR A 110 -0.20 5.44 -7.26
C THR A 110 0.77 5.84 -8.37
N SER A 111 0.58 5.32 -9.58
CA SER A 111 1.38 5.69 -10.76
C SER A 111 0.66 6.72 -11.63
N ASP A 112 1.43 7.55 -12.33
CA ASP A 112 0.94 8.64 -13.20
C ASP A 112 -0.10 8.21 -14.24
N PHE A 113 -0.12 6.92 -14.63
CA PHE A 113 -1.16 6.33 -15.48
C PHE A 113 -2.60 6.47 -14.95
N HIS A 114 -2.80 6.87 -13.69
CA HIS A 114 -4.12 7.02 -13.05
C HIS A 114 -4.49 8.46 -12.70
N VAL A 115 -3.67 9.46 -13.07
CA VAL A 115 -3.97 10.88 -12.85
C VAL A 115 -4.52 11.47 -14.16
N ALA A 116 -5.81 11.26 -14.40
CA ALA A 116 -6.57 11.89 -15.48
C ALA A 116 -7.78 12.62 -14.90
#